data_AF-M7MGU1-F1
#
_entry.id   AF-M7MGU1-F1
#
_cell.length_a   1.000
_cell.length_b   1.000
_cell.length_c   1.000
_cell.angle_alpha   90.00
_cell.angle_beta   90.00
_cell.angle_gamma   90.00
#
_symmetry.space_group_name_H-M   'P 1'
#
loop_
_entity.id
_entity.type
_entity.pdbx_description
1 polymer ?
#
loop_
_entity_poly.entity_id
_entity_poly.type
_entity_poly.pdbx_seq_one_letter_code
_entity_poly.pdbx_strand_id
1 'polypeptide(L)'
;MVLQPEEWVRQHCVQFLIHEKNYPTSLINVEKELKVNGLKKRYDIVVFNPDGSIHLIVECKAPQISIDQSTFDQIARYNLALNATYLMVTNGMNHYYCQMDFVGERYQFLKDIPDYTP
;
A
#
# COMPACT_ATOMS: atom_id res chain seq x y z
N MET A 1 -5.18 -10.04 22.05
CA MET A 1 -4.47 -9.95 20.75
C MET A 1 -3.17 -9.25 21.03
N VAL A 2 -2.04 -9.94 20.86
CA VAL A 2 -0.71 -9.31 20.95
C VAL A 2 -0.60 -8.41 19.73
N LEU A 3 -0.51 -7.09 19.93
CA LEU A 3 -0.25 -6.14 18.84
C LEU A 3 1.12 -6.52 18.26
N GLN A 4 1.12 -7.18 17.10
CA GLN A 4 2.35 -7.43 16.37
C GLN A 4 3.02 -6.07 16.10
N PRO A 5 4.35 -5.94 16.13
CA PRO A 5 5.00 -4.65 15.90
C PRO A 5 4.58 -3.95 14.58
N GLU A 6 4.15 -4.74 13.60
CA GLU A 6 3.55 -4.28 12.33
C GLU A 6 2.19 -3.58 12.49
N GLU A 7 1.37 -3.97 13.48
CA GLU A 7 0.08 -3.35 13.76
C GLU A 7 0.21 -1.87 14.09
N TRP A 8 1.24 -1.52 14.88
CA TRP A 8 1.51 -0.13 15.23
C TRP A 8 1.83 0.69 13.98
N VAL A 9 2.63 0.12 13.06
CA VAL A 9 2.95 0.75 11.77
C VAL A 9 1.68 0.91 10.93
N ARG A 10 0.81 -0.10 10.90
CA ARG A 10 -0.46 -0.05 10.17
C ARG A 10 -1.37 1.05 10.69
N GLN A 11 -1.58 1.14 12.00
CA GLN A 11 -2.39 2.20 12.61
C GLN A 11 -1.83 3.59 12.30
N HIS A 12 -0.52 3.79 12.44
CA HIS A 12 0.12 5.07 12.14
C HIS A 12 0.00 5.43 10.65
N CYS A 13 0.13 4.44 9.76
CA CYS A 13 -0.04 4.65 8.32
C CYS A 13 -1.48 5.05 7.95
N VAL A 14 -2.49 4.43 8.57
CA VAL A 14 -3.90 4.85 8.38
C VAL A 14 -4.10 6.31 8.80
N GLN A 15 -3.56 6.72 9.95
CA GLN A 15 -3.65 8.11 10.42
C GLN A 15 -2.95 9.07 9.46
N PHE A 16 -1.77 8.72 8.96
CA PHE A 16 -1.06 9.49 7.93
C PHE A 16 -1.90 9.66 6.66
N LEU A 17 -2.52 8.59 6.16
CA LEU A 17 -3.36 8.66 4.96
C LEU A 17 -4.57 9.58 5.15
N ILE A 18 -5.19 9.56 6.33
CA ILE A 18 -6.37 10.38 6.63
C ILE A 18 -6.00 11.85 6.86
N HIS A 19 -5.00 12.11 7.71
CA HIS A 19 -4.74 13.44 8.22
C HIS A 19 -3.74 14.25 7.39
N GLU A 20 -2.71 13.58 6.84
CA GLU A 20 -1.69 14.24 6.06
C GLU A 20 -2.01 14.18 4.56
N LYS A 21 -2.47 13.01 4.07
CA LYS A 21 -2.79 12.81 2.65
C LYS A 21 -4.25 13.06 2.30
N ASN A 22 -5.10 13.35 3.29
CA ASN A 22 -6.51 13.71 3.13
C ASN A 22 -7.39 12.63 2.46
N TYR A 23 -6.99 11.35 2.47
CA TYR A 23 -7.81 10.28 1.94
C TYR A 23 -9.05 10.06 2.83
N PRO A 24 -10.28 10.07 2.27
CA PRO A 24 -11.49 9.81 3.03
C PRO A 24 -11.48 8.41 3.64
N THR A 25 -11.84 8.28 4.92
CA THR A 25 -11.92 6.98 5.61
C THR A 25 -12.84 6.00 4.90
N SER A 26 -13.88 6.47 4.21
CA SER A 26 -14.79 5.62 3.42
C SER A 26 -14.13 4.92 2.24
N LEU A 27 -12.98 5.43 1.78
CA LEU A 27 -12.19 4.84 0.70
C LEU A 27 -11.05 3.97 1.21
N ILE A 28 -10.78 3.96 2.52
CA ILE A 28 -9.69 3.20 3.15
C ILE A 28 -10.24 1.92 3.77
N ASN A 29 -9.69 0.77 3.38
CA ASN A 29 -9.97 -0.52 4.00
C ASN A 29 -8.70 -1.11 4.62
N VAL A 30 -8.84 -1.70 5.81
CA VAL A 30 -7.75 -2.36 6.55
C VAL A 30 -7.98 -3.88 6.55
N GLU A 31 -6.92 -4.66 6.42
CA GLU A 31 -6.94 -6.15 6.39
C GLU A 31 -7.87 -6.74 5.32
N LYS A 32 -7.75 -6.27 4.08
CA LYS A 32 -8.57 -6.78 2.98
C LYS A 32 -7.94 -8.01 2.34
N GLU A 33 -8.66 -9.12 2.32
CA GLU A 33 -8.33 -10.26 1.45
C GLU A 33 -8.73 -9.94 0.00
N LEU A 34 -7.75 -9.93 -0.90
CA LEU A 34 -7.94 -9.79 -2.34
C LEU A 34 -7.59 -11.11 -3.03
N LYS A 35 -8.38 -11.48 -4.05
CA LYS A 35 -8.09 -12.64 -4.89
C LYS A 35 -7.29 -12.18 -6.10
N VAL A 36 -6.07 -12.69 -6.23
CA VAL A 36 -5.12 -12.35 -7.29
C VAL A 36 -4.72 -13.65 -7.99
N ASN A 37 -5.12 -13.83 -9.26
CA ASN A 37 -4.80 -15.03 -10.05
C ASN A 37 -5.12 -16.36 -9.33
N GLY A 38 -6.23 -16.42 -8.60
CA GLY A 38 -6.64 -17.60 -7.82
C GLY A 38 -5.98 -17.74 -6.45
N LEU A 39 -4.96 -16.94 -6.14
CA LEU A 39 -4.33 -16.85 -4.83
C LEU A 39 -5.03 -15.80 -3.98
N LYS A 40 -5.30 -16.14 -2.71
CA LYS A 40 -5.84 -15.19 -1.73
C LYS A 40 -4.66 -14.52 -1.02
N LYS A 41 -4.56 -13.20 -1.14
CA LYS A 41 -3.56 -12.42 -0.42
C LYS A 41 -4.25 -11.36 0.42
N ARG A 42 -3.82 -11.25 1.67
CA ARG A 42 -4.26 -10.18 2.56
C ARG A 42 -3.32 -9.00 2.39
N TYR A 43 -3.89 -7.83 2.20
CA TYR A 43 -3.17 -6.57 2.19
C TYR A 43 -3.51 -5.80 3.45
N ASP A 44 -2.53 -5.05 3.94
CA ASP A 44 -2.66 -4.31 5.20
C ASP A 44 -3.62 -3.16 5.07
N ILE A 45 -3.44 -2.34 4.03
CA ILE A 45 -4.33 -1.21 3.72
C ILE A 45 -4.56 -1.16 2.21
N VAL A 46 -5.81 -0.92 1.82
CA VAL A 46 -6.21 -0.67 0.44
C VAL A 46 -7.02 0.61 0.40
N VAL A 47 -6.62 1.55 -0.45
CA VAL A 47 -7.37 2.77 -0.74
C VAL A 47 -8.01 2.63 -2.11
N PHE A 48 -9.30 2.90 -2.19
CA PHE A 48 -10.10 2.82 -3.40
C PHE A 48 -10.32 4.20 -4.01
N ASN A 49 -10.52 4.22 -5.31
CA ASN A 49 -11.19 5.32 -5.98
C ASN A 49 -12.72 5.24 -5.75
N PRO A 50 -13.48 6.33 -5.97
CA PRO A 50 -14.94 6.32 -5.85
C PRO A 50 -15.64 5.30 -6.78
N ASP A 51 -15.00 4.90 -7.89
CA ASP A 51 -15.50 3.88 -8.82
C ASP A 51 -15.23 2.44 -8.36
N GLY A 52 -14.56 2.26 -7.22
CA GLY A 52 -14.19 0.96 -6.66
C GLY A 52 -12.91 0.36 -7.23
N SER A 53 -12.22 1.03 -8.17
CA SER A 53 -10.87 0.65 -8.58
C SER A 53 -9.86 0.89 -7.45
N ILE A 54 -8.74 0.16 -7.48
CA ILE A 54 -7.73 0.29 -6.44
C ILE A 54 -6.80 1.46 -6.77
N HIS A 55 -6.77 2.44 -5.87
CA HIS A 55 -5.90 3.60 -5.98
C HIS A 55 -4.53 3.33 -5.39
N LEU A 56 -4.48 2.86 -4.15
CA LEU A 56 -3.25 2.62 -3.41
C LEU A 56 -3.33 1.30 -2.65
N ILE A 57 -2.26 0.53 -2.69
CA ILE A 57 -2.02 -0.59 -1.78
C ILE A 57 -0.87 -0.24 -0.84
N VAL A 58 -1.05 -0.52 0.45
CA VAL A 58 0.03 -0.39 1.43
C VAL A 58 0.35 -1.76 2.02
N GLU A 59 1.64 -2.06 2.09
CA GLU A 59 2.18 -3.14 2.90
C GLU A 59 2.97 -2.55 4.06
N CYS A 60 2.59 -2.94 5.28
CA CYS A 60 3.26 -2.58 6.50
C CYS A 60 4.24 -3.70 6.89
N LYS A 61 5.37 -3.31 7.48
CA LYS A 61 6.34 -4.22 8.09
C LYS A 61 6.62 -3.76 9.51
N ALA A 62 7.08 -4.69 10.35
CA ALA A 62 7.56 -4.33 11.68
C ALA A 62 8.74 -3.33 11.61
N PRO A 63 8.88 -2.39 12.57
CA PRO A 63 9.87 -1.30 12.49
C PRO A 63 11.32 -1.73 12.29
N GLN A 64 11.70 -2.88 12.85
CA GLN A 64 13.05 -3.43 12.75
C GLN A 64 13.35 -4.10 11.40
N ILE A 65 12.35 -4.29 10.54
CA ILE A 65 12.53 -4.92 9.24
C ILE A 65 12.98 -3.86 8.24
N SER A 66 14.20 -4.02 7.72
CA SER A 66 14.70 -3.19 6.63
C SER A 66 13.90 -3.45 5.36
N ILE A 67 13.42 -2.39 4.73
CA ILE A 67 12.82 -2.46 3.40
C ILE A 67 13.94 -2.32 2.39
N ASP A 68 14.26 -3.42 1.72
CA ASP A 68 15.22 -3.47 0.63
C ASP A 68 14.51 -3.62 -0.73
N GLN A 69 15.31 -3.55 -1.79
CA GLN A 69 14.81 -3.70 -3.16
C GLN A 69 14.09 -5.04 -3.37
N SER A 70 14.56 -6.12 -2.73
CA SER A 70 13.98 -7.46 -2.89
C SER A 70 12.57 -7.57 -2.29
N THR A 71 12.37 -6.95 -1.13
CA THR A 71 11.07 -6.83 -0.45
C THR A 71 10.10 -6.05 -1.31
N PHE A 72 10.57 -4.95 -1.90
CA PHE A 72 9.77 -4.11 -2.78
C PHE A 72 9.41 -4.82 -4.10
N ASP A 73 10.39 -5.45 -4.76
CA ASP A 73 10.23 -6.18 -6.02
C ASP A 73 9.18 -7.29 -5.87
N GLN A 74 9.21 -8.00 -4.74
CA GLN A 74 8.25 -9.05 -4.45
C GLN A 74 6.82 -8.48 -4.45
N ILE A 75 6.58 -7.38 -3.76
CA ILE A 75 5.24 -6.79 -3.63
C ILE A 75 4.79 -6.13 -4.93
N ALA A 76 5.68 -5.42 -5.63
CA ALA A 76 5.41 -4.81 -6.93
C ALA A 76 4.96 -5.84 -7.97
N ARG A 77 5.60 -7.03 -8.01
CA ARG A 77 5.19 -8.12 -8.89
C ARG A 77 3.78 -8.63 -8.60
N TYR A 78 3.37 -8.71 -7.33
CA TYR A 78 2.00 -9.10 -6.99
C TYR A 78 0.98 -8.01 -7.34
N ASN A 79 1.37 -6.74 -7.25
CA ASN A 79 0.49 -5.63 -7.57
C ASN A 79 0.10 -5.56 -9.07
N LEU A 80 0.94 -6.08 -9.97
CA LEU A 80 0.63 -6.15 -11.41
C LEU A 80 -0.71 -6.83 -11.71
N ALA A 81 -1.15 -7.76 -10.85
CA ALA A 81 -2.42 -8.46 -11.04
C ALA A 81 -3.62 -7.79 -10.33
N LEU A 82 -3.39 -6.76 -9.52
CA LEU A 82 -4.44 -5.97 -8.85
C LEU A 82 -4.75 -4.64 -9.52
N ASN A 83 -3.88 -4.20 -10.43
CA ASN A 83 -4.01 -2.91 -11.12
C ASN A 83 -4.14 -1.71 -10.18
N ALA A 84 -3.45 -1.71 -9.03
CA ALA A 84 -3.41 -0.52 -8.19
C ALA A 84 -2.53 0.56 -8.82
N THR A 85 -3.01 1.81 -8.80
CA THR A 85 -2.28 2.95 -9.38
C THR A 85 -0.94 3.19 -8.65
N TYR A 86 -0.97 3.10 -7.32
CA TYR A 86 0.17 3.30 -6.45
C TYR A 86 0.40 2.11 -5.51
N LEU A 87 1.65 1.91 -5.13
CA LEU A 87 2.06 1.00 -4.08
C LEU A 87 2.90 1.74 -3.06
N MET A 88 2.67 1.45 -1.78
CA MET A 88 3.46 1.94 -0.66
C MET A 88 3.95 0.75 0.17
N VAL A 89 5.21 0.79 0.58
CA VAL A 89 5.77 -0.15 1.57
C VAL A 89 6.38 0.67 2.70
N THR A 90 6.02 0.34 3.94
CA THR A 90 6.51 1.09 5.10
C THR A 90 6.78 0.22 6.32
N ASN A 91 7.81 0.58 7.08
CA ASN A 91 8.10 0.03 8.40
C ASN A 91 7.90 1.09 9.51
N GLY A 92 7.20 2.19 9.21
CA GLY A 92 6.97 3.30 10.12
C GLY A 92 8.14 4.28 10.27
N MET A 93 9.36 3.88 9.91
CA MET A 93 10.56 4.74 9.90
C MET A 93 10.93 5.19 8.49
N ASN A 94 10.79 4.28 7.53
CA ASN A 94 11.03 4.52 6.12
C ASN A 94 9.75 4.23 5.33
N HIS A 95 9.55 5.01 4.27
CA HIS A 95 8.40 4.92 3.38
C HIS A 95 8.90 4.90 1.95
N TYR A 96 8.45 3.91 1.18
CA TYR A 96 8.79 3.75 -0.22
C TYR A 96 7.52 3.70 -1.03
N TYR A 97 7.55 4.39 -2.17
CA TYR A 97 6.39 4.61 -3.02
C TYR A 97 6.73 4.27 -4.46
N CYS A 98 5.82 3.63 -5.17
CA CYS A 98 5.90 3.56 -6.63
C CYS A 98 4.55 3.78 -7.30
N GLN A 99 4.63 4.25 -8.54
CA GLN A 99 3.53 4.22 -9.49
C GLN A 99 3.76 3.06 -10.46
N MET A 100 2.70 2.32 -10.76
CA MET A 100 2.75 1.25 -11.74
C MET A 100 2.64 1.81 -13.15
N ASP A 101 3.59 1.46 -14.02
CA ASP A 101 3.49 1.59 -15.48
C ASP A 101 3.07 0.24 -16.06
N PHE A 102 1.76 0.10 -16.28
CA PHE A 102 1.16 -1.11 -16.84
C PHE A 102 1.51 -1.34 -18.30
N VAL A 103 1.87 -0.28 -19.05
CA VAL A 103 2.20 -0.39 -20.48
C VAL A 103 3.62 -0.90 -20.66
N GLY A 104 4.55 -0.42 -19.82
CA GLY A 104 5.95 -0.82 -19.82
C GLY A 104 6.28 -2.04 -18.95
N GLU A 105 5.31 -2.57 -18.19
CA GLU A 105 5.50 -3.54 -17.10
C GLU A 105 6.58 -3.11 -16.09
N ARG A 106 6.64 -1.81 -15.82
CA ARG A 106 7.64 -1.18 -14.94
C ARG A 106 6.94 -0.50 -13.79
N TYR A 107 7.70 -0.16 -12.77
CA TYR A 107 7.24 0.73 -11.73
C TYR A 107 8.23 1.87 -11.58
N GLN A 108 7.73 3.06 -11.33
CA GLN A 108 8.54 4.24 -11.11
C GLN A 108 8.52 4.58 -9.62
N PHE A 109 9.70 4.65 -9.00
CA PHE A 109 9.79 5.14 -7.63
C PHE A 109 9.37 6.60 -7.56
N LEU A 110 8.55 6.90 -6.56
CA LEU A 110 8.10 8.25 -6.25
C LEU A 110 8.77 8.73 -4.97
N LYS A 111 8.90 10.05 -4.86
CA LYS A 111 9.32 10.68 -3.61
C LYS A 111 8.23 10.60 -2.53
N ASP A 112 6.98 10.69 -2.94
CA ASP A 112 5.79 10.59 -2.09
C ASP A 112 4.59 10.13 -2.93
N ILE A 113 3.55 9.61 -2.29
CA ILE A 113 2.23 9.39 -2.91
C ILE A 113 1.49 10.72 -3.07
N PRO A 114 0.56 10.85 -4.04
CA PRO A 114 -0.23 12.07 -4.16
C PRO A 114 -1.18 12.25 -2.96
N ASP A 115 -1.53 13.50 -2.67
CA ASP A 115 -2.65 13.83 -1.80
C ASP A 115 -3.97 13.46 -2.50
N TYR A 116 -5.00 13.18 -1.70
CA TYR A 116 -6.33 12.98 -2.24
C TYR A 116 -6.85 14.26 -2.90
N THR A 117 -7.31 14.12 -4.14
CA THR A 117 -8.02 15.18 -4.88
C THR A 117 -9.42 14.66 -5.21
N PRO A 118 -10.50 15.39 -4.84
CA PRO A 118 -11.87 14.99 -5.12
C PRO A 118 -12.21 14.92 -6.61
#